data_AF-A0AAD9XYF4-F1
#
_entry.id   AF-A0AAD9XYF4-F1
#
_cell.length_a   1.000
_cell.length_b   1.000
_cell.length_c   1.000
_cell.angle_alpha   90.00
_cell.angle_beta   90.00
_cell.angle_gamma   90.00
#
_symmetry.space_group_name_H-M   'P 1'
#
loop_
_entity.id
_entity.type
_entity.pdbx_description
1 polymer ?
#
loop_
_entity_poly.entity_id
_entity_poly.type
_entity_poly.pdbx_seq_one_letter_code
_entity_poly.pdbx_strand_id
1 'polypeptide(L)'
;MSSSHASLSAAADDRKARLAKLKNLKRKQPGDEVVPPESEREGSAPAIENDVARIHLSGRNYDPEVRGPKLGFEAPPIQDLEKPTLEEQAAEIEADVKEKAAEEAQDDKGIDLFKLQPKKPNWDLKRDLEKKLEVLNVRTDNAIARLVRERIANAQKSKQVEGGSGEGNASGVDGVALVEGLRVREREDEEEERRERELDEDLAV
;
A
#
# COMPACT_ATOMS: atom_id res chain seq x y z
N MET A 1 5.45 -54.24 10.65
CA MET A 1 4.80 -53.15 9.91
C MET A 1 5.32 -52.95 8.47
N SER A 2 6.45 -53.55 8.04
CA SER A 2 7.05 -53.29 6.70
C SER A 2 6.41 -54.05 5.53
N SER A 3 5.81 -55.23 5.77
CA SER A 3 5.26 -56.10 4.71
C SER A 3 4.03 -55.53 4.00
N SER A 4 3.19 -54.77 4.69
CA SER A 4 1.98 -54.16 4.11
C SER A 4 2.29 -53.03 3.13
N HIS A 5 3.41 -52.32 3.31
CA HIS A 5 3.82 -51.26 2.39
C HIS A 5 4.33 -51.84 1.06
N ALA A 6 5.00 -53.00 1.11
CA ALA A 6 5.48 -53.71 -0.08
C ALA A 6 4.34 -54.30 -0.94
N SER A 7 3.25 -54.76 -0.31
CA SER A 7 2.07 -55.25 -1.05
C SER A 7 1.28 -54.11 -1.70
N LEU A 8 1.19 -52.95 -1.03
CA LEU A 8 0.54 -51.76 -1.57
C LEU A 8 1.32 -51.16 -2.75
N SER A 9 2.66 -51.13 -2.68
CA SER A 9 3.49 -50.66 -3.79
C SER A 9 3.38 -51.58 -5.01
N ALA A 10 3.41 -52.90 -4.80
CA ALA A 10 3.23 -53.88 -5.88
C ALA A 10 1.86 -53.73 -6.57
N ALA A 11 0.78 -53.53 -5.81
CA ALA A 11 -0.55 -53.30 -6.36
C ALA A 11 -0.66 -51.99 -7.17
N ALA A 12 0.07 -50.94 -6.77
CA ALA A 12 0.11 -49.67 -7.49
C ALA A 12 0.82 -49.82 -8.85
N ASP A 13 1.93 -50.55 -8.88
CA ASP A 13 2.69 -50.82 -10.10
C ASP A 13 1.89 -51.69 -11.09
N ASP A 14 1.17 -52.70 -10.60
CA ASP A 14 0.27 -53.51 -11.42
C ASP A 14 -0.85 -52.69 -12.06
N ARG A 15 -1.47 -51.77 -11.30
CA ARG A 15 -2.50 -50.86 -11.83
C ARG A 15 -1.92 -49.93 -12.90
N LYS A 16 -0.72 -49.38 -12.66
CA LYS A 16 -0.02 -48.51 -13.62
C LYS A 16 0.30 -49.25 -14.92
N ALA A 17 0.77 -50.50 -14.83
CA ALA A 17 1.01 -51.35 -15.99
C ALA A 17 -0.29 -51.67 -16.76
N ARG A 18 -1.39 -51.93 -16.06
CA ARG A 18 -2.70 -52.18 -16.67
C ARG A 18 -3.23 -50.95 -17.42
N LEU A 19 -3.09 -49.76 -16.83
CA LEU A 19 -3.48 -48.50 -17.47
C LEU A 19 -2.61 -48.16 -18.68
N ALA A 20 -1.30 -48.45 -18.63
CA ALA A 20 -0.41 -48.27 -19.78
C ALA A 20 -0.83 -49.17 -20.96
N LYS A 21 -1.19 -50.43 -20.70
CA LYS A 21 -1.73 -51.35 -21.73
C LYS A 21 -3.02 -50.80 -22.36
N LEU A 22 -3.94 -50.26 -21.55
CA LEU A 22 -5.19 -49.66 -22.05
C LEU A 22 -4.94 -48.37 -22.85
N LYS A 23 -3.98 -47.53 -22.44
CA LYS A 23 -3.59 -46.34 -23.20
C LYS A 23 -3.04 -46.69 -24.58
N ASN A 24 -2.25 -47.76 -24.68
CA ASN A 24 -1.72 -48.23 -25.95
C ASN A 24 -2.80 -48.82 -26.86
N LEU A 25 -3.84 -49.44 -26.29
CA LEU A 25 -4.98 -49.97 -27.05
C LEU A 25 -5.85 -48.85 -27.64
N LYS A 26 -6.13 -47.79 -26.86
CA LYS A 26 -6.85 -46.60 -27.37
C LYS A 26 -6.11 -45.87 -28.49
N ARG A 27 -4.77 -45.91 -28.49
CA ARG A 27 -3.96 -45.29 -29.55
C ARG A 27 -3.85 -46.17 -30.81
N LYS A 28 -4.27 -47.44 -30.74
CA LYS A 28 -4.17 -48.43 -31.83
C LYS A 28 -5.52 -48.88 -32.39
N GLN A 29 -6.63 -48.25 -32.01
CA GLN A 29 -7.80 -48.27 -32.88
C GLN A 29 -7.59 -47.22 -33.97
N PRO A 30 -7.27 -47.60 -35.22
CA PRO A 30 -7.60 -46.74 -36.35
C PRO A 30 -9.13 -46.55 -36.33
N GLY A 31 -9.59 -45.31 -36.51
CA GLY A 31 -11.02 -45.05 -36.67
C GLY A 31 -11.53 -45.86 -37.85
N ASP A 32 -12.38 -46.84 -37.57
CA ASP A 32 -13.19 -47.53 -38.56
C ASP A 32 -14.19 -46.48 -39.09
N GLU A 33 -13.79 -45.77 -40.14
CA GLU A 33 -14.69 -45.05 -41.03
C GLU A 33 -15.54 -46.09 -41.77
N VAL A 34 -16.63 -46.52 -41.14
CA VAL A 34 -17.76 -47.06 -41.87
C VAL A 34 -18.49 -45.86 -42.46
N VAL A 35 -18.16 -45.56 -43.71
CA VAL A 35 -18.90 -44.64 -44.59
C VAL A 35 -20.37 -45.12 -44.69
N PRO A 36 -21.36 -44.33 -44.27
CA PRO A 36 -22.74 -44.55 -44.68
C PRO A 36 -22.94 -44.01 -46.10
N PRO A 37 -23.68 -44.70 -46.99
CA PRO A 37 -23.85 -44.25 -48.37
C PRO A 37 -24.56 -42.89 -48.42
N GLU A 38 -23.96 -41.97 -49.17
CA GLU A 38 -24.52 -40.68 -49.55
C GLU A 38 -25.94 -40.88 -50.09
N SER A 39 -26.91 -40.25 -49.42
CA SER A 39 -28.21 -39.96 -50.00
C SER A 39 -28.17 -38.51 -50.45
N GLU A 40 -28.46 -38.33 -51.73
CA GLU A 40 -28.47 -37.07 -52.47
C GLU A 40 -29.20 -35.97 -51.67
N ARG A 41 -28.47 -34.92 -51.29
CA ARG A 41 -29.10 -33.68 -50.85
C ARG A 41 -28.83 -32.63 -51.91
N GLU A 42 -29.81 -32.46 -52.78
CA GLU A 42 -29.87 -31.33 -53.70
C GLU A 42 -29.74 -30.02 -52.92
N GLY A 43 -28.87 -29.15 -53.41
CA GLY A 43 -28.71 -27.80 -52.91
C GLY A 43 -29.91 -26.94 -53.30
N SER A 44 -30.49 -26.26 -52.32
CA SER A 44 -31.31 -25.08 -52.58
C SER A 44 -30.59 -23.83 -52.06
N ALA A 45 -30.43 -22.88 -52.98
CA ALA A 45 -29.90 -21.54 -52.78
C ALA A 45 -30.86 -20.68 -51.91
N PRO A 46 -30.43 -19.50 -51.42
CA PRO A 46 -30.91 -18.91 -50.18
C PRO A 46 -32.26 -18.21 -50.36
N ALA A 47 -33.31 -18.82 -49.84
CA ALA A 47 -34.60 -18.16 -49.67
C ALA A 47 -34.62 -17.42 -48.33
N ILE A 48 -35.12 -16.19 -48.37
CA ILE A 48 -35.43 -15.34 -47.22
C ILE A 48 -36.55 -16.03 -46.46
N GLU A 49 -36.19 -16.92 -45.53
CA GLU A 49 -37.12 -17.70 -44.73
C GLU A 49 -36.76 -17.48 -43.26
N ASN A 50 -37.76 -17.16 -42.46
CA ASN A 50 -37.64 -17.02 -41.02
C ASN A 50 -36.82 -18.17 -40.47
N ASP A 51 -35.65 -17.85 -39.94
CA ASP A 51 -34.61 -18.78 -39.51
C ASP A 51 -35.25 -19.94 -38.73
N VAL A 52 -35.38 -21.10 -39.37
CA VAL A 52 -36.17 -22.25 -38.85
C VAL A 52 -35.63 -22.68 -37.48
N ALA A 53 -34.33 -22.43 -37.26
CA ALA A 53 -33.67 -22.58 -35.97
C ALA A 53 -34.33 -21.73 -34.87
N ARG A 54 -34.74 -20.49 -35.14
CA ARG A 54 -35.47 -19.65 -34.17
C ARG A 54 -36.85 -20.20 -33.85
N ILE A 55 -37.52 -20.85 -34.81
CA ILE A 55 -38.85 -21.42 -34.59
C ILE A 55 -38.75 -22.71 -33.77
N HIS A 56 -37.77 -23.58 -34.07
CA HIS A 56 -37.71 -24.93 -33.50
C HIS A 56 -36.80 -25.05 -32.27
N LEU A 57 -35.86 -24.12 -32.10
CA LEU A 57 -34.80 -24.20 -31.09
C LEU A 57 -34.90 -23.11 -30.00
N SER A 58 -35.83 -22.15 -30.13
CA SER A 58 -36.07 -21.05 -29.17
C SER A 58 -36.56 -21.49 -27.78
N GLY A 59 -37.05 -22.72 -27.64
CA GLY A 59 -37.44 -23.29 -26.34
C GLY A 59 -36.35 -24.07 -25.62
N ARG A 60 -35.15 -24.19 -26.22
CA ARG A 60 -34.00 -24.90 -25.61
C ARG A 60 -32.97 -23.88 -25.12
N ASN A 61 -32.04 -24.35 -24.28
CA ASN A 61 -30.84 -23.59 -23.93
C ASN A 61 -29.90 -23.54 -25.16
N TYR A 62 -30.31 -22.81 -26.20
CA TYR A 62 -29.58 -22.62 -27.44
C TYR A 62 -29.75 -21.18 -27.92
N ASP A 63 -28.64 -20.54 -28.22
CA ASP A 63 -28.56 -19.23 -28.83
C ASP A 63 -28.31 -19.40 -30.34
N PRO A 64 -29.23 -18.94 -31.23
CA PRO A 64 -29.06 -19.06 -32.67
C PRO A 64 -27.91 -18.20 -33.23
N GLU A 65 -27.51 -17.13 -32.55
CA GLU A 65 -26.45 -16.23 -33.03
C GLU A 65 -25.07 -16.82 -32.74
N VAL A 66 -24.88 -17.30 -31.51
CA VAL A 66 -23.63 -17.94 -31.05
C VAL A 66 -23.57 -19.42 -31.45
N ARG A 67 -24.69 -19.98 -31.94
CA ARG A 67 -24.88 -21.40 -32.25
C ARG A 67 -24.43 -22.33 -31.11
N GLY A 68 -24.68 -21.93 -29.87
CA GLY A 68 -24.22 -22.64 -28.67
C GLY A 68 -25.22 -22.55 -27.53
N PRO A 69 -24.92 -23.14 -26.36
CA PRO A 69 -25.74 -22.96 -25.18
C PRO A 69 -25.82 -21.48 -24.79
N LYS A 70 -27.02 -21.01 -24.47
CA LYS A 70 -27.24 -19.67 -23.90
C LYS A 70 -26.58 -19.60 -22.53
N LEU A 71 -25.42 -18.95 -22.48
CA LEU A 71 -24.76 -18.59 -21.23
C LEU A 71 -25.60 -17.46 -20.60
N GLY A 72 -25.91 -17.55 -19.32
CA GLY A 72 -26.85 -16.63 -18.63
C GLY A 72 -26.39 -15.18 -18.52
N PHE A 73 -25.28 -14.83 -19.18
CA PHE A 73 -24.71 -13.49 -19.24
C PHE A 73 -24.11 -13.26 -20.64
N GLU A 74 -24.43 -12.12 -21.25
CA GLU A 74 -23.89 -11.71 -22.56
C GLU A 74 -22.53 -10.99 -22.40
N ALA A 75 -22.37 -10.26 -21.29
CA ALA A 75 -21.14 -9.60 -20.89
C ALA A 75 -20.60 -10.23 -19.59
N PRO A 76 -19.28 -10.25 -19.35
CA PRO A 76 -18.75 -10.64 -18.06
C PRO A 76 -19.33 -9.71 -16.98
N PRO A 77 -19.82 -10.25 -15.84
CA PRO A 77 -20.47 -9.46 -14.79
C PRO A 77 -19.53 -8.45 -14.09
N ILE A 78 -18.28 -8.38 -14.53
CA ILE A 78 -17.21 -7.51 -14.02
C ILE A 78 -17.13 -6.20 -14.84
N GLN A 79 -17.74 -6.14 -16.04
CA GLN A 79 -17.55 -5.04 -16.99
C GLN A 79 -18.16 -3.70 -16.55
N ASP A 80 -19.25 -3.73 -15.77
CA ASP A 80 -19.96 -2.52 -15.31
C ASP A 80 -19.69 -2.19 -13.82
N LEU A 81 -18.69 -2.82 -13.21
CA LEU A 81 -18.32 -2.52 -11.83
C LEU A 81 -17.46 -1.25 -11.79
N GLU A 82 -18.02 -0.16 -11.25
CA GLU A 82 -17.28 1.09 -11.01
C GLU A 82 -16.14 0.93 -9.98
N LYS A 83 -16.23 -0.09 -9.13
CA LYS A 83 -15.24 -0.39 -8.09
C LYS A 83 -14.41 -1.60 -8.49
N PRO A 84 -13.09 -1.58 -8.28
CA PRO A 84 -12.25 -2.74 -8.57
C PRO A 84 -12.71 -3.94 -7.75
N THR A 85 -12.58 -5.11 -8.35
CA THR A 85 -12.90 -6.37 -7.68
C THR A 85 -11.90 -6.63 -6.54
N LEU A 86 -12.30 -7.43 -5.55
CA LEU A 86 -11.40 -7.82 -4.46
C LEU A 86 -10.15 -8.53 -4.97
N GLU A 87 -10.27 -9.28 -6.07
CA GLU A 87 -9.15 -9.95 -6.72
C GLU A 87 -8.16 -8.96 -7.33
N GLU A 88 -8.65 -7.89 -7.97
CA GLU A 88 -7.80 -6.82 -8.51
C GLU A 88 -7.09 -6.05 -7.39
N GLN A 89 -7.81 -5.73 -6.31
CA GLN A 89 -7.20 -5.08 -5.14
C GLN A 89 -6.15 -5.97 -4.47
N ALA A 90 -6.41 -7.28 -4.36
CA ALA A 90 -5.45 -8.22 -3.84
C ALA A 90 -4.20 -8.30 -4.74
N ALA A 91 -4.39 -8.31 -6.06
CA ALA A 91 -3.29 -8.30 -7.02
C ALA A 91 -2.45 -7.02 -6.96
N GLU A 92 -3.08 -5.86 -6.77
CA GLU A 92 -2.39 -4.58 -6.57
C GLU A 92 -1.55 -4.60 -5.28
N ILE A 93 -2.13 -5.07 -4.17
CA ILE A 93 -1.40 -5.21 -2.90
C ILE A 93 -0.23 -6.20 -3.04
N GLU A 94 -0.44 -7.32 -3.74
CA GLU A 94 0.64 -8.29 -4.00
C GLU A 94 1.77 -7.65 -4.81
N ALA A 95 1.45 -6.89 -5.85
CA ALA A 95 2.43 -6.16 -6.66
C ALA A 95 3.21 -5.16 -5.82
N ASP A 96 2.53 -4.32 -5.03
CA ASP A 96 3.14 -3.34 -4.14
C ASP A 96 4.08 -3.97 -3.11
N VAL A 97 3.66 -5.07 -2.49
CA VAL A 97 4.48 -5.79 -1.51
C VAL A 97 5.70 -6.42 -2.18
N LYS A 98 5.54 -6.94 -3.39
CA LYS A 98 6.64 -7.55 -4.15
C LYS A 98 7.65 -6.51 -4.62
N GLU A 99 7.19 -5.34 -5.05
CA GLU A 99 8.08 -4.22 -5.40
C GLU A 99 8.86 -3.74 -4.18
N LYS A 100 8.19 -3.50 -3.05
CA LYS A 100 8.86 -3.13 -1.79
C LYS A 100 9.85 -4.18 -1.32
N ALA A 101 9.50 -5.46 -1.39
CA ALA A 101 10.41 -6.54 -1.04
C ALA A 101 11.61 -6.62 -1.99
N ALA A 102 11.43 -6.32 -3.28
CA ALA A 102 12.52 -6.25 -4.23
C ALA A 102 13.43 -5.04 -3.95
N GLU A 103 12.88 -3.86 -3.65
CA GLU A 103 13.64 -2.68 -3.23
C GLU A 103 14.42 -2.95 -1.94
N GLU A 104 13.79 -3.55 -0.93
CA GLU A 104 14.45 -3.93 0.33
C GLU A 104 15.53 -5.01 0.14
N ALA A 105 15.44 -5.84 -0.91
CA ALA A 105 16.46 -6.82 -1.25
C ALA A 105 17.62 -6.24 -2.07
N GLN A 106 17.37 -5.20 -2.89
CA GLN A 106 18.41 -4.46 -3.61
C GLN A 106 19.18 -3.52 -2.67
N ASP A 107 18.47 -2.99 -1.67
CA ASP A 107 19.09 -2.42 -0.50
C ASP A 107 19.80 -3.56 0.26
N ASP A 108 21.09 -3.79 -0.01
CA ASP A 108 22.01 -4.68 0.74
C ASP A 108 22.21 -4.24 2.21
N LYS A 109 21.16 -3.71 2.85
CA LYS A 109 21.03 -3.48 4.27
C LYS A 109 20.95 -4.86 4.92
N GLY A 110 22.12 -5.47 5.13
CA GLY A 110 22.26 -6.72 5.86
C GLY A 110 21.34 -6.74 7.09
N ILE A 111 20.64 -7.86 7.28
CA ILE A 111 19.60 -8.01 8.31
C ILE A 111 20.13 -7.45 9.63
N ASP A 112 19.54 -6.32 10.05
CA ASP A 112 20.03 -5.61 11.23
C ASP A 112 19.65 -6.42 12.48
N LEU A 113 20.65 -7.14 12.98
CA LEU A 113 20.56 -7.97 14.17
C LEU A 113 20.04 -7.19 15.40
N PHE A 114 20.19 -5.86 15.45
CA PHE A 114 19.67 -5.04 16.55
C PHE A 114 18.17 -4.76 16.45
N LYS A 115 17.58 -4.87 15.25
CA LYS A 115 16.12 -4.75 15.04
C LYS A 115 15.41 -6.07 15.34
N LEU A 116 16.06 -7.19 15.03
CA LEU A 116 15.55 -8.55 15.27
C LEU A 116 15.70 -9.03 16.72
N GLN A 117 16.56 -8.36 17.51
CA GLN A 117 16.73 -8.69 18.93
C GLN A 117 15.42 -8.50 19.73
N PRO A 118 15.14 -9.38 20.70
CA PRO A 118 14.00 -9.23 21.58
C PRO A 118 14.09 -7.89 22.32
N LYS A 119 13.06 -7.05 22.14
CA LYS A 119 12.98 -5.76 22.82
C LYS A 119 12.76 -5.96 24.32
N LYS A 120 13.07 -4.92 25.11
CA LYS A 120 12.79 -4.91 26.55
C LYS A 120 11.29 -5.12 26.81
N PRO A 121 10.86 -5.84 27.85
CA PRO A 121 9.43 -6.07 28.12
C PRO A 121 8.59 -4.76 28.16
N ASN A 122 9.17 -3.68 28.69
CA ASN A 122 8.48 -2.39 28.82
C ASN A 122 8.61 -1.49 27.58
N TRP A 123 9.09 -2.00 26.44
CA TRP A 123 9.31 -1.17 25.24
C TRP A 123 8.01 -0.61 24.68
N ASP A 124 6.95 -1.42 24.67
CA ASP A 124 5.63 -1.02 24.19
C ASP A 124 4.98 0.00 25.13
N LEU A 125 5.08 -0.26 26.44
CA LEU A 125 4.65 0.69 27.47
C LEU A 125 5.33 2.05 27.31
N LYS A 126 6.64 2.07 27.02
CA LYS A 126 7.37 3.31 26.76
C LYS A 126 6.88 4.01 25.50
N ARG A 127 6.68 3.27 24.41
CA ARG A 127 6.19 3.83 23.14
C ARG A 127 4.81 4.47 23.31
N ASP A 128 3.91 3.80 24.00
CA ASP A 128 2.54 4.30 24.19
C ASP A 128 2.48 5.43 25.21
N LEU A 129 3.35 5.42 26.21
CA LEU A 129 3.53 6.52 27.15
C LEU A 129 4.14 7.75 26.46
N GLU A 130 5.11 7.57 25.58
CA GLU A 130 5.74 8.65 24.80
C GLU A 130 4.71 9.42 23.96
N LYS A 131 3.84 8.71 23.24
CA LYS A 131 2.75 9.33 22.46
C LYS A 131 1.81 10.18 23.32
N LYS A 132 1.53 9.74 24.55
CA LYS A 132 0.69 10.49 25.50
C LYS A 132 1.44 11.69 26.08
N LEU A 133 2.73 11.52 26.35
CA LEU A 133 3.59 12.58 26.84
C LEU A 133 3.86 13.65 25.79
N GLU A 134 3.88 13.34 24.50
CA GLU A 134 4.14 14.31 23.43
C GLU A 134 3.24 15.55 23.54
N VAL A 135 1.93 15.34 23.72
CA VAL A 135 0.97 16.43 23.90
C VAL A 135 1.19 17.19 25.22
N LEU A 136 1.58 16.47 26.28
CA LEU A 136 1.85 17.07 27.59
C LEU A 136 3.18 17.83 27.61
N ASN A 137 4.20 17.37 26.90
CA ASN A 137 5.52 17.96 26.78
C ASN A 137 5.39 19.35 26.14
N VAL A 138 4.62 19.47 25.06
CA VAL A 138 4.34 20.79 24.44
C VAL A 138 3.72 21.77 25.46
N ARG A 139 2.77 21.31 26.28
CA ARG A 139 2.15 22.17 27.31
C ARG A 139 3.14 22.50 28.43
N THR A 140 3.97 21.54 28.81
CA THR A 140 4.99 21.68 29.84
C THR A 140 6.06 22.67 29.40
N ASP A 141 6.55 22.57 28.17
CA ASP A 141 7.52 23.49 27.57
C ASP A 141 6.96 24.90 27.47
N ASN A 142 5.69 25.05 27.06
CA ASN A 142 5.00 26.33 27.07
C ASN A 142 4.85 26.91 28.49
N ALA A 143 4.56 26.08 29.50
CA ALA A 143 4.49 26.50 30.89
C ALA A 143 5.86 26.92 31.43
N ILE A 144 6.92 26.16 31.09
CA ILE A 144 8.31 26.50 31.42
C ILE A 144 8.67 27.84 30.78
N ALA A 145 8.36 28.05 29.50
CA ALA A 145 8.63 29.31 28.81
C ALA A 145 7.90 30.50 29.46
N ARG A 146 6.65 30.32 29.92
CA ARG A 146 5.91 31.33 30.68
C ARG A 146 6.57 31.64 32.02
N LEU A 147 6.94 30.61 32.79
CA LEU A 147 7.62 30.79 34.08
C LEU A 147 8.97 31.49 33.92
N VAL A 148 9.74 31.15 32.90
CA VAL A 148 11.00 31.82 32.59
C VAL A 148 10.75 33.30 32.24
N ARG A 149 9.74 33.59 31.41
CA ARG A 149 9.37 34.97 31.07
C ARG A 149 8.96 35.77 32.30
N GLU A 150 8.14 35.21 33.18
CA GLU A 150 7.73 35.84 34.44
C GLU A 150 8.92 36.07 35.37
N ARG A 151 9.82 35.10 35.51
CA ARG A 151 11.05 35.26 36.32
C ARG A 151 11.94 36.38 35.79
N ILE A 152 12.15 36.43 34.47
CA ILE A 152 12.93 37.51 33.84
C ILE A 152 12.23 38.86 34.05
N ALA A 153 10.93 38.96 33.81
CA ALA A 153 10.17 40.20 34.00
C ALA A 153 10.17 40.67 35.47
N ASN A 154 10.08 39.75 36.43
CA ASN A 154 10.16 40.08 37.85
C ASN A 154 11.56 40.51 38.26
N ALA A 155 12.61 39.86 37.74
CA ALA A 155 14.00 40.29 37.94
C ALA A 155 14.28 41.66 37.32
N GLN A 156 13.62 42.00 36.21
CA GLN A 156 13.65 43.34 35.62
C GLN A 156 12.95 44.38 36.48
N LYS A 157 11.74 44.09 36.93
CA LYS A 157 11.00 44.99 37.83
C LYS A 157 11.75 45.20 39.15
N SER A 158 12.34 44.14 39.73
CA SER A 158 13.13 44.29 40.96
C SER A 158 14.38 45.13 40.73
N LYS A 159 15.15 44.91 39.64
CA LYS A 159 16.29 45.78 39.28
C LYS A 159 15.88 47.23 39.03
N GLN A 160 14.69 47.49 38.46
CA GLN A 160 14.20 48.84 38.19
C GLN A 160 13.65 49.54 39.45
N VAL A 161 13.09 48.79 40.41
CA VAL A 161 12.64 49.30 41.71
C VAL A 161 13.83 49.50 42.66
N GLU A 162 14.85 48.64 42.61
CA GLU A 162 16.15 48.80 43.28
C GLU A 162 17.13 49.65 42.47
N GLY A 163 16.65 50.75 41.88
CA GLY A 163 17.47 51.77 41.22
C GLY A 163 18.37 52.55 42.18
N GLY A 164 19.14 51.87 43.03
CA GLY A 164 20.12 52.51 43.90
C GLY A 164 20.64 51.72 45.08
N SER A 165 20.96 50.43 44.98
CA SER A 165 22.01 49.82 45.85
C SER A 165 22.21 48.34 45.58
N GLY A 166 23.48 47.93 45.42
CA GLY A 166 23.92 46.64 45.97
C GLY A 166 24.32 45.57 44.96
N GLU A 167 25.62 45.56 44.69
CA GLU A 167 26.41 44.47 44.11
C GLU A 167 26.14 43.10 44.77
N GLY A 168 26.04 42.02 43.97
CA GLY A 168 26.14 40.66 44.51
C GLY A 168 25.44 39.52 43.75
N ASN A 169 25.94 39.11 42.58
CA ASN A 169 26.44 37.75 42.33
C ASN A 169 26.87 37.58 40.86
N ALA A 170 28.19 37.42 40.67
CA ALA A 170 28.80 37.09 39.40
C ALA A 170 28.75 35.57 39.19
N SER A 171 27.78 35.07 38.42
CA SER A 171 27.87 33.78 37.71
C SER A 171 26.55 33.45 37.00
N GLY A 172 26.45 33.86 35.74
CA GLY A 172 25.33 33.49 34.88
C GLY A 172 25.01 34.67 33.98
N VAL A 173 25.37 34.53 32.70
CA VAL A 173 24.99 35.43 31.61
C VAL A 173 23.61 36.03 31.89
N ASP A 174 23.54 37.35 32.08
CA ASP A 174 22.29 38.06 32.34
C ASP A 174 21.32 37.77 31.18
N GLY A 175 20.38 36.83 31.36
CA GLY A 175 19.38 36.48 30.33
C GLY A 175 18.54 37.70 29.90
N VAL A 176 18.49 38.71 30.76
CA VAL A 176 17.96 40.04 30.47
C VAL A 176 18.75 40.73 29.37
N ALA A 177 20.07 40.84 29.51
CA ALA A 177 20.93 41.53 28.55
C ALA A 177 20.91 40.81 27.18
N LEU A 178 20.74 39.48 27.19
CA LEU A 178 20.57 38.70 25.97
C LEU A 178 19.24 38.98 25.26
N VAL A 179 18.14 39.10 26.02
CA VAL A 179 16.81 39.44 25.47
C VAL A 179 16.76 40.89 24.97
N GLU A 180 17.40 41.81 25.69
CA GLU A 180 17.50 43.21 25.28
C GLU A 180 18.39 43.36 24.04
N GLY A 181 19.54 42.68 24.00
CA GLY A 181 20.40 42.61 22.82
C GLY A 181 19.71 41.98 21.61
N LEU A 182 18.84 40.99 21.80
CA LEU A 182 18.05 40.40 20.73
C LEU A 182 17.00 41.38 20.18
N ARG A 183 16.30 42.13 21.06
CA ARG A 183 15.34 43.17 20.65
C ARG A 183 15.99 44.33 19.93
N VAL A 184 17.19 44.72 20.33
CA VAL A 184 17.96 45.77 19.66
C VAL A 184 18.35 45.29 18.26
N ARG A 185 18.89 44.07 18.14
CA ARG A 185 19.24 43.48 16.85
C ARG A 185 18.04 43.35 15.91
N GLU A 186 16.91 42.83 16.40
CA GLU A 186 15.69 42.67 15.60
C GLU A 186 15.17 44.03 15.07
N ARG A 187 15.34 45.10 15.86
CA ARG A 187 15.01 46.47 15.43
C ARG A 187 16.00 47.04 14.42
N GLU A 188 17.29 46.78 14.61
CA GLU A 188 18.35 47.19 13.67
C GLU A 188 18.17 46.50 12.31
N ASP A 189 17.88 45.19 12.30
CA ASP A 189 17.65 44.40 11.09
C ASP A 189 16.42 44.92 10.31
N GLU A 190 15.31 45.23 11.00
CA GLU A 190 14.11 45.83 10.36
C GLU A 190 14.38 47.23 9.76
N GLU A 191 15.24 48.03 10.40
CA GLU A 191 15.64 49.35 9.90
C GLU A 191 16.61 49.26 8.71
N GLU A 192 17.45 48.22 8.67
CA GLU A 192 18.31 47.92 7.53
C GLU A 192 17.50 47.44 6.33
N GLU A 193 16.54 46.52 6.51
CA GLU A 193 15.66 46.08 5.42
C GLU A 193 14.83 47.23 4.80
N ARG A 194 14.41 48.20 5.62
CA ARG A 194 13.72 49.41 5.12
C ARG A 194 14.66 50.26 4.28
N ARG A 195 15.89 50.47 4.75
CA ARG A 195 16.91 51.22 4.01
C ARG A 195 17.28 50.52 2.70
N GLU A 196 17.41 49.20 2.70
CA GLU A 196 17.65 48.42 1.47
C GLU A 196 16.49 48.55 0.47
N ARG A 197 15.23 48.50 0.93
CA ARG A 197 14.07 48.75 0.05
C ARG A 197 14.04 50.15 -0.54
N GLU A 198 14.35 51.18 0.27
CA GLU A 198 14.43 52.56 -0.21
C GLU A 198 15.56 52.72 -1.25
N LEU A 199 16.72 52.09 -1.03
CA LEU A 199 17.85 52.10 -1.97
C LEU A 199 17.53 51.35 -3.28
N ASP A 200 16.83 50.22 -3.21
CA ASP A 200 16.39 49.47 -4.41
C ASP A 200 15.36 50.25 -5.23
N GLU A 201 14.45 51.00 -4.58
CA GLU A 201 13.50 51.89 -5.26
C GLU A 201 14.20 53.08 -5.93
N ASP A 202 15.20 53.69 -5.29
CA ASP A 202 16.00 54.78 -5.87
C ASP A 202 16.92 54.32 -7.02
N LEU A 203 17.37 53.06 -7.02
CA LEU A 203 18.16 52.46 -8.10
C LEU A 203 17.31 52.03 -9.31
N ALA A 204 15.99 51.88 -9.14
CA ALA A 204 15.06 51.46 -10.17
C ALA A 204 14.46 52.63 -11.00
N VAL A 205 14.74 53.89 -10.63
CA VAL A 205 14.33 55.12 -11.33
C VAL A 205 15.45 55.68 -12.21
#